data_AF-A0A930B3W6-F1
#
_entry.id   AF-A0A930B3W6-F1
#
_cell.length_a   1.000
_cell.length_b   1.000
_cell.length_c   1.000
_cell.angle_alpha   90.00
_cell.angle_beta   90.00
_cell.angle_gamma   90.00
#
_symmetry.space_group_name_H-M   'P 1'
#
loop_
_entity.id
_entity.type
_entity.pdbx_description
1 polymer ?
#
loop_
_entity_poly.entity_id
_entity_poly.type
_entity_poly.pdbx_seq_one_letter_code
_entity_poly.pdbx_strand_id
1 'polypeptide(L)'
;SVLKDHQEGVAQRISAYMRTFKNYHFHDTSENAPLRKPSLLSDNFSLREDGGNLPSFLYYLQEKYPSCFSQIEAVIRMVAPYFERFNLHPDRFNDSIIKLEWFAEQHPDIPFNGTHLSDGTLRFMALATLLMQPFLPEVIIIDEPELGLHPFAINVLAGLIRKASARSQVIISTQSVPLVSNFEVADIITVDRKDNQSVFNNLDTTELSHWIEDFSLGELWEKSIINGQPY
;
A
#
# COMPACT_ATOMS: atom_id res chain seq x y z
N SER A 1 27.50 35.47 -12.66
CA SER A 1 27.31 34.02 -12.87
C SER A 1 26.87 33.28 -11.60
N VAL A 2 26.07 33.89 -10.72
CA VAL A 2 25.69 33.30 -9.42
C VAL A 2 24.30 32.63 -9.46
N LEU A 3 23.49 32.94 -10.49
CA LEU A 3 22.14 32.40 -10.67
C LEU A 3 22.12 30.96 -11.24
N LYS A 4 23.18 30.53 -11.94
CA LYS A 4 23.29 29.14 -12.46
C LYS A 4 23.69 28.15 -11.36
N ASP A 5 24.63 28.52 -10.47
CA ASP A 5 25.06 27.66 -9.36
C ASP A 5 23.93 27.37 -8.35
N HIS A 6 23.02 28.32 -8.12
CA HIS A 6 21.85 28.09 -7.27
C HIS A 6 20.80 27.16 -7.91
N GLN A 7 20.63 27.20 -9.24
CA GLN A 7 19.72 26.30 -9.94
C GLN A 7 20.24 24.85 -9.96
N GLU A 8 21.55 24.64 -10.07
CA GLU A 8 22.14 23.31 -9.96
C GLU A 8 21.95 22.72 -8.55
N GLY A 9 22.12 23.51 -7.49
CA GLY A 9 21.87 23.06 -6.12
C GLY A 9 20.39 22.71 -5.84
N VAL A 10 19.45 23.49 -6.37
CA VAL A 10 18.01 23.21 -6.24
C VAL A 10 17.62 21.99 -7.09
N ALA A 11 18.09 21.88 -8.33
CA ALA A 11 17.83 20.74 -9.20
C ALA A 11 18.42 19.44 -8.62
N GLN A 12 19.62 19.49 -8.03
CA GLN A 12 20.22 18.35 -7.34
C GLN A 12 19.42 17.96 -6.09
N ARG A 13 18.93 18.92 -5.30
CA ARG A 13 18.05 18.62 -4.14
C ARG A 13 16.71 18.03 -4.58
N ILE A 14 16.07 18.58 -5.61
CA ILE A 14 14.83 18.03 -6.16
C ILE A 14 15.09 16.64 -6.74
N SER A 15 16.17 16.43 -7.48
CA SER A 15 16.52 15.11 -8.01
C SER A 15 16.81 14.10 -6.91
N ALA A 16 17.51 14.51 -5.86
CA ALA A 16 17.75 13.67 -4.68
C ALA A 16 16.43 13.32 -3.98
N TYR A 17 15.53 14.28 -3.82
CA TYR A 17 14.19 14.08 -3.25
C TYR A 17 13.33 13.15 -4.12
N MET A 18 13.29 13.37 -5.44
CA MET A 18 12.55 12.50 -6.36
C MET A 18 13.07 11.07 -6.37
N ARG A 19 14.35 10.84 -6.05
CA ARG A 19 14.92 9.49 -5.90
C ARG A 19 14.45 8.79 -4.61
N THR A 20 13.90 9.50 -3.64
CA THR A 20 13.31 8.89 -2.43
C THR A 20 11.90 8.38 -2.67
N PHE A 21 11.31 8.67 -3.83
CA PHE A 21 9.96 8.26 -4.18
C PHE A 21 9.98 6.78 -4.53
N LYS A 22 9.08 6.04 -3.87
CA LYS A 22 8.88 4.62 -4.13
C LYS A 22 7.46 4.39 -4.62
N ASN A 23 7.35 3.95 -5.87
CA ASN A 23 6.08 3.64 -6.53
C ASN A 23 5.79 2.16 -6.35
N TYR A 24 4.80 1.84 -5.54
CA TYR A 24 4.41 0.46 -5.29
C TYR A 24 3.20 0.08 -6.14
N HIS A 25 3.34 -1.04 -6.86
CA HIS A 25 2.32 -1.57 -7.74
C HIS A 25 2.09 -3.05 -7.44
N PHE A 26 1.12 -3.33 -6.58
CA PHE A 26 0.72 -4.70 -6.23
C PHE A 26 -0.48 -5.19 -7.06
N HIS A 27 -0.67 -4.59 -8.25
CA HIS A 27 -1.78 -4.88 -9.16
C HIS A 27 -1.67 -6.23 -9.86
N ASP A 28 -0.45 -6.62 -10.25
CA ASP A 28 -0.23 -7.90 -10.88
C ASP A 28 -0.34 -9.00 -9.83
N THR A 29 -1.53 -9.60 -9.79
CA THR A 29 -1.84 -10.85 -9.11
C THR A 29 -2.21 -11.89 -10.15
N SER A 30 -1.49 -11.98 -11.26
CA SER A 30 -1.56 -13.13 -12.17
C SER A 30 -0.86 -14.36 -11.56
N GLU A 31 -1.03 -15.54 -12.16
CA GLU A 31 -0.30 -16.75 -11.72
C GLU A 31 1.22 -16.58 -11.75
N ASN A 32 1.71 -15.73 -12.68
CA ASN A 32 3.13 -15.45 -12.85
C ASN A 32 3.59 -14.16 -12.15
N ALA A 33 2.72 -13.54 -11.36
CA ALA A 33 3.02 -12.32 -10.62
C ALA A 33 4.25 -12.50 -9.71
N PRO A 34 5.10 -11.46 -9.56
CA PRO A 34 6.20 -11.49 -8.60
C PRO A 34 5.77 -11.88 -7.18
N LEU A 35 4.63 -11.37 -6.71
CA LEU A 35 4.06 -11.64 -5.38
C LEU A 35 3.78 -13.14 -5.09
N ARG A 36 3.61 -13.96 -6.13
CA ARG A 36 3.33 -15.40 -5.98
C ARG A 36 4.55 -16.29 -6.13
N LYS A 37 5.66 -15.72 -6.61
CA LYS A 37 6.86 -16.49 -6.90
C LYS A 37 7.73 -16.64 -5.65
N PRO A 38 8.50 -17.74 -5.56
CA PRO A 38 9.60 -17.82 -4.60
C PRO A 38 10.58 -16.67 -4.84
N SER A 39 11.26 -16.24 -3.79
CA SER A 39 12.29 -15.19 -3.87
C SER A 39 13.60 -15.67 -3.25
N LEU A 40 14.70 -14.99 -3.57
CA LEU A 40 15.98 -15.27 -2.94
C LEU A 40 15.93 -14.83 -1.48
N LEU A 41 16.35 -15.67 -0.55
CA LEU A 41 16.34 -15.39 0.89
C LEU A 41 17.10 -14.10 1.23
N SER A 42 18.18 -13.82 0.49
CA SER A 42 19.03 -12.62 0.65
C SER A 42 18.39 -11.32 0.14
N ASP A 43 17.30 -11.40 -0.61
CA ASP A 43 16.61 -10.26 -1.20
C ASP A 43 15.66 -9.61 -0.18
N ASN A 44 16.23 -9.12 0.93
CA ASN A 44 15.46 -8.65 2.10
C ASN A 44 15.87 -7.25 2.58
N PHE A 45 16.71 -6.54 1.81
CA PHE A 45 17.19 -5.20 2.15
C PHE A 45 16.05 -4.16 2.25
N SER A 46 15.08 -4.26 1.35
CA SER A 46 13.88 -3.42 1.32
C SER A 46 12.75 -4.18 0.62
N LEU A 47 11.50 -3.91 0.97
CA LEU A 47 10.37 -4.42 0.19
C LEU A 47 10.41 -3.84 -1.23
N ARG A 48 10.38 -4.71 -2.24
CA ARG A 48 10.36 -4.32 -3.65
C ARG A 48 9.04 -3.68 -4.03
N GLU A 49 9.12 -2.80 -5.02
CA GLU A 49 7.99 -2.03 -5.57
C GLU A 49 6.88 -2.92 -6.15
N ASP A 50 7.23 -4.11 -6.66
CA ASP A 50 6.32 -5.13 -7.18
C ASP A 50 5.95 -6.21 -6.13
N GLY A 51 6.51 -6.12 -4.92
CA GLY A 51 6.30 -7.08 -3.84
C GLY A 51 6.92 -8.46 -4.07
N GLY A 52 7.75 -8.64 -5.10
CA GLY A 52 8.30 -9.95 -5.49
C GLY A 52 9.19 -10.61 -4.44
N ASN A 53 9.66 -9.84 -3.45
CA ASN A 53 10.46 -10.34 -2.33
C ASN A 53 9.71 -10.34 -0.99
N LEU A 54 8.37 -10.26 -1.02
CA LEU A 54 7.53 -10.27 0.18
C LEU A 54 7.92 -11.35 1.20
N PRO A 55 8.10 -12.64 0.84
CA PRO A 55 8.48 -13.64 1.83
C PRO A 55 9.87 -13.42 2.44
N SER A 56 10.86 -13.00 1.65
CA SER A 56 12.20 -12.65 2.16
C SER A 56 12.17 -11.45 3.11
N PHE A 57 11.40 -10.42 2.77
CA PHE A 57 11.29 -9.23 3.60
C PHE A 57 10.52 -9.50 4.89
N LEU A 58 9.42 -10.24 4.83
CA LEU A 58 8.69 -10.68 6.03
C LEU A 58 9.55 -11.55 6.93
N TYR A 59 10.38 -12.44 6.38
CA TYR A 59 11.30 -13.27 7.16
C TYR A 59 12.36 -12.41 7.88
N TYR A 60 12.88 -11.37 7.22
CA TYR A 60 13.73 -10.37 7.88
C TYR A 60 13.01 -9.65 9.03
N LEU A 61 11.75 -9.26 8.84
CA LEU A 61 10.95 -8.65 9.91
C LEU A 61 10.69 -9.63 11.06
N GLN A 62 10.43 -10.90 10.78
CA GLN A 62 10.26 -11.95 11.79
C GLN A 62 11.52 -12.07 12.67
N GLU A 63 12.70 -12.11 12.06
CA GLU A 63 13.97 -12.32 12.75
C GLU A 63 14.50 -11.07 13.47
N LYS A 64 14.26 -9.87 12.92
CA LYS A 64 14.87 -8.62 13.43
C LYS A 64 13.89 -7.67 14.11
N TYR A 65 12.59 -7.74 13.77
CA TYR A 65 11.56 -6.85 14.30
C TYR A 65 10.29 -7.64 14.69
N PRO A 66 10.39 -8.65 15.57
CA PRO A 66 9.29 -9.58 15.86
C PRO A 66 8.02 -8.88 16.34
N SER A 67 8.13 -7.76 17.08
CA SER A 67 6.96 -6.97 17.49
C SER A 67 6.21 -6.34 16.30
N CYS A 68 6.93 -5.81 15.32
CA CYS A 68 6.36 -5.26 14.09
C CYS A 68 5.73 -6.39 13.26
N PHE A 69 6.45 -7.51 13.11
CA PHE A 69 5.97 -8.69 12.41
C PHE A 69 4.67 -9.24 13.00
N SER A 70 4.58 -9.43 14.32
CA SER A 70 3.35 -9.90 14.98
C SER A 70 2.19 -8.92 14.83
N GLN A 71 2.45 -7.61 14.75
CA GLN A 71 1.41 -6.62 14.45
C GLN A 71 0.90 -6.76 13.01
N ILE A 72 1.79 -7.00 12.04
CA ILE A 72 1.42 -7.26 10.64
C ILE A 72 0.52 -8.49 10.57
N GLU A 73 0.90 -9.60 11.21
CA GLU A 73 0.05 -10.80 11.26
C GLU A 73 -1.31 -10.54 11.91
N ALA A 74 -1.35 -9.77 13.00
CA ALA A 74 -2.60 -9.42 13.66
C ALA A 74 -3.54 -8.61 12.76
N VAL A 75 -3.00 -7.65 12.00
CA VAL A 75 -3.77 -6.85 11.05
C VAL A 75 -4.26 -7.69 9.86
N ILE A 76 -3.42 -8.59 9.35
CA ILE A 76 -3.81 -9.54 8.30
C ILE A 76 -4.96 -10.43 8.78
N ARG A 77 -4.90 -10.93 10.02
CA ARG A 77 -5.97 -11.73 10.64
C ARG A 77 -7.31 -11.01 10.73
N MET A 78 -7.31 -9.68 10.90
CA MET A 78 -8.56 -8.91 10.88
C MET A 78 -9.24 -9.01 9.51
N VAL A 79 -8.47 -8.95 8.42
CA VAL A 79 -8.97 -8.94 7.03
C VAL A 79 -9.21 -10.34 6.48
N ALA A 80 -8.37 -11.30 6.86
CA ALA A 80 -8.44 -12.69 6.45
C ALA A 80 -8.46 -13.60 7.69
N PRO A 81 -9.62 -13.80 8.35
CA PRO A 81 -9.71 -14.57 9.59
C PRO A 81 -9.27 -16.03 9.46
N TYR A 82 -9.30 -16.59 8.23
CA TYR A 82 -8.83 -17.94 7.95
C TYR A 82 -7.30 -18.07 8.02
N PHE A 83 -6.55 -16.97 7.87
CA PHE A 83 -5.10 -16.95 8.03
C PHE A 83 -4.77 -16.99 9.53
N GLU A 84 -3.89 -17.90 9.96
CA GLU A 84 -3.45 -17.97 11.36
C GLU A 84 -2.13 -17.22 11.56
N ARG A 85 -1.10 -17.63 10.82
CA ARG A 85 0.27 -17.09 10.88
C ARG A 85 1.04 -17.44 9.62
N PHE A 86 2.14 -16.72 9.38
CA PHE A 86 3.08 -17.11 8.34
C PHE A 86 3.95 -18.30 8.79
N ASN A 87 4.44 -19.06 7.81
CA ASN A 87 5.41 -20.14 7.98
C ASN A 87 6.65 -19.84 7.14
N LEU A 88 7.46 -18.85 7.55
CA LEU A 88 8.60 -18.40 6.76
C LEU A 88 9.87 -19.11 7.22
N HIS A 89 10.50 -19.83 6.29
CA HIS A 89 11.78 -20.48 6.49
C HIS A 89 12.46 -20.69 5.13
N PRO A 90 13.81 -20.84 5.09
CA PRO A 90 14.50 -21.28 3.88
C PRO A 90 13.89 -22.57 3.31
N ASP A 91 13.86 -22.70 1.99
CA ASP A 91 13.34 -23.90 1.34
C ASP A 91 14.19 -25.13 1.70
N ARG A 92 13.54 -26.26 1.97
CA ARG A 92 14.19 -27.47 2.48
C ARG A 92 15.18 -28.09 1.49
N PHE A 93 15.00 -27.83 0.19
CA PHE A 93 15.86 -28.35 -0.87
C PHE A 93 16.78 -27.28 -1.47
N ASN A 94 16.57 -26.00 -1.13
CA ASN A 94 17.41 -24.89 -1.55
C ASN A 94 17.37 -23.75 -0.51
N ASP A 95 18.36 -23.71 0.37
CA ASP A 95 18.47 -22.74 1.46
C ASP A 95 18.61 -21.27 1.00
N SER A 96 18.92 -21.04 -0.27
CA SER A 96 18.96 -19.69 -0.86
C SER A 96 17.59 -19.15 -1.28
N ILE A 97 16.54 -19.98 -1.24
CA ILE A 97 15.19 -19.63 -1.68
C ILE A 97 14.24 -19.62 -0.49
N ILE A 98 13.24 -18.75 -0.53
CA ILE A 98 12.11 -18.72 0.39
C ILE A 98 10.80 -18.53 -0.37
N LYS A 99 9.74 -19.13 0.17
CA LYS A 99 8.38 -19.06 -0.37
C LYS A 99 7.48 -18.36 0.63
N LEU A 100 6.43 -17.71 0.14
CA LEU A 100 5.36 -17.22 1.00
C LEU A 100 4.50 -18.40 1.40
N GLU A 101 4.71 -18.89 2.62
CA GLU A 101 3.94 -19.98 3.22
C GLU A 101 3.24 -19.51 4.48
N TRP A 102 2.10 -20.13 4.80
CA TRP A 102 1.22 -19.74 5.90
C TRP A 102 0.39 -20.92 6.38
N PHE A 103 -0.11 -20.84 7.61
CA PHE A 103 -1.05 -21.80 8.19
C PHE A 103 -2.44 -21.20 8.29
N ALA A 104 -3.45 -22.02 8.03
CA ALA A 104 -4.85 -21.66 8.23
C ALA A 104 -5.33 -22.10 9.62
N GLU A 105 -6.25 -21.34 10.23
CA GLU A 105 -6.77 -21.63 11.58
C GLU A 105 -7.38 -23.05 11.68
N GLN A 106 -8.04 -23.50 10.62
CA GLN A 106 -8.68 -24.82 10.57
C GLN A 106 -7.68 -25.96 10.26
N HIS A 107 -6.47 -25.64 9.80
CA HIS A 107 -5.46 -26.60 9.34
C HIS A 107 -4.04 -26.18 9.80
N PRO A 108 -3.77 -26.13 11.12
CA PRO A 108 -2.53 -25.57 11.67
C PRO A 108 -1.26 -26.37 11.34
N ASP A 109 -1.41 -27.61 10.82
CA ASP A 109 -0.32 -28.52 10.48
C ASP A 109 -0.06 -28.63 8.95
N ILE A 110 -0.89 -27.99 8.12
CA ILE A 110 -0.77 -28.05 6.66
C ILE A 110 -0.36 -26.67 6.15
N PRO A 111 0.89 -26.48 5.67
CA PRO A 111 1.30 -25.20 5.13
C PRO A 111 0.64 -24.99 3.77
N PHE A 112 0.02 -23.84 3.60
CA PHE A 112 -0.42 -23.30 2.32
C PHE A 112 0.68 -22.38 1.79
N ASN A 113 0.70 -22.18 0.48
CA ASN A 113 1.60 -21.23 -0.15
C ASN A 113 0.83 -20.01 -0.69
N GLY A 114 1.54 -19.03 -1.24
CA GLY A 114 0.96 -17.80 -1.79
C GLY A 114 -0.03 -18.00 -2.95
N THR A 115 -0.05 -19.14 -3.63
CA THR A 115 -1.03 -19.42 -4.69
C THR A 115 -2.41 -19.78 -4.15
N HIS A 116 -2.51 -20.13 -2.86
CA HIS A 116 -3.78 -20.45 -2.19
C HIS A 116 -4.48 -19.21 -1.61
N LEU A 117 -3.86 -18.02 -1.70
CA LEU A 117 -4.44 -16.76 -1.26
C LEU A 117 -5.26 -16.13 -2.39
N SER A 118 -6.41 -15.53 -2.04
CA SER A 118 -7.11 -14.65 -2.97
C SER A 118 -6.24 -13.43 -3.31
N ASP A 119 -6.42 -12.89 -4.52
CA ASP A 119 -5.71 -11.70 -5.00
C ASP A 119 -5.74 -10.55 -3.99
N GLY A 120 -6.93 -10.25 -3.45
CA GLY A 120 -7.11 -9.22 -2.45
C GLY A 120 -6.37 -9.49 -1.14
N THR A 121 -6.30 -10.76 -0.70
CA THR A 121 -5.57 -11.09 0.54
C THR A 121 -4.07 -10.94 0.35
N LEU A 122 -3.52 -11.46 -0.74
CA LEU A 122 -2.10 -11.35 -1.06
C LEU A 122 -1.68 -9.87 -1.21
N ARG A 123 -2.51 -9.07 -1.88
CA ARG A 123 -2.31 -7.62 -2.01
C ARG A 123 -2.35 -6.93 -0.66
N PHE A 124 -3.33 -7.26 0.18
CA PHE A 124 -3.43 -6.69 1.52
C PHE A 124 -2.22 -7.04 2.39
N MET A 125 -1.69 -8.27 2.31
CA MET A 125 -0.46 -8.66 3.01
C MET A 125 0.73 -7.80 2.57
N ALA A 126 0.88 -7.55 1.27
CA ALA A 126 1.94 -6.68 0.75
C ALA A 126 1.78 -5.23 1.22
N LEU A 127 0.57 -4.67 1.17
CA LEU A 127 0.26 -3.31 1.64
C LEU A 127 0.46 -3.15 3.14
N ALA A 128 -0.01 -4.11 3.95
CA ALA A 128 0.20 -4.10 5.40
C ALA A 128 1.69 -4.13 5.73
N THR A 129 2.45 -4.99 5.04
CA THR A 129 3.91 -5.06 5.19
C THR A 129 4.58 -3.73 4.84
N LEU A 130 4.21 -3.14 3.70
CA LEU A 130 4.72 -1.83 3.24
C LEU A 130 4.46 -0.72 4.28
N LEU A 131 3.22 -0.59 4.74
CA LEU A 131 2.78 0.55 5.57
C LEU A 131 3.18 0.39 7.06
N MET A 132 3.45 -0.83 7.52
CA MET A 132 3.76 -1.12 8.91
C MET A 132 5.24 -1.36 9.20
N GLN A 133 6.09 -1.48 8.16
CA GLN A 133 7.52 -1.72 8.32
C GLN A 133 8.19 -0.68 9.27
N PRO A 134 9.25 -1.07 9.99
CA PRO A 134 9.90 -0.21 10.98
C PRO A 134 10.49 1.06 10.36
N PHE A 135 11.05 0.94 9.15
CA PHE A 135 11.65 2.04 8.39
C PHE A 135 10.86 2.26 7.11
N LEU A 136 9.95 3.23 7.13
CA LEU A 136 9.19 3.59 5.94
C LEU A 136 10.09 4.37 4.96
N PRO A 137 9.87 4.22 3.64
CA PRO A 137 10.35 5.19 2.66
C PRO A 137 9.92 6.61 3.04
N GLU A 138 10.64 7.64 2.59
CA GLU A 138 10.25 9.04 2.86
C GLU A 138 8.95 9.42 2.15
N VAL A 139 8.77 8.91 0.92
CA VAL A 139 7.60 9.13 0.08
C VAL A 139 7.16 7.79 -0.49
N ILE A 140 5.91 7.42 -0.19
CA ILE A 140 5.25 6.21 -0.68
C ILE A 140 4.17 6.63 -1.67
N ILE A 141 4.24 6.12 -2.89
CA ILE A 141 3.22 6.32 -3.91
C ILE A 141 2.59 4.97 -4.19
N ILE A 142 1.27 4.87 -4.06
CA ILE A 142 0.54 3.62 -4.31
C ILE A 142 -0.61 3.90 -5.26
N ASP A 143 -0.69 3.12 -6.30
CA ASP A 143 -1.80 3.19 -7.25
C ASP A 143 -2.84 2.13 -6.89
N GLU A 144 -4.12 2.50 -6.93
CA GLU A 144 -5.32 1.70 -6.60
C GLU A 144 -5.12 0.61 -5.53
N PRO A 145 -4.63 0.97 -4.31
CA PRO A 145 -4.27 -0.01 -3.28
C PRO A 145 -5.45 -0.87 -2.82
N GLU A 146 -6.68 -0.39 -3.01
CA GLU A 146 -7.91 -1.06 -2.63
C GLU A 146 -8.44 -2.06 -3.66
N LEU A 147 -7.86 -2.12 -4.87
CA LEU A 147 -8.37 -2.97 -5.93
C LEU A 147 -8.44 -4.44 -5.46
N GLY A 148 -9.58 -5.10 -5.68
CA GLY A 148 -9.82 -6.48 -5.23
C GLY A 148 -9.99 -6.69 -3.72
N LEU A 149 -9.98 -5.62 -2.90
CA LEU A 149 -10.22 -5.70 -1.46
C LEU A 149 -11.72 -5.66 -1.14
N HIS A 150 -12.13 -6.47 -0.16
CA HIS A 150 -13.48 -6.37 0.40
C HIS A 150 -13.64 -5.05 1.18
N PRO A 151 -14.82 -4.42 1.25
CA PRO A 151 -15.02 -3.13 1.92
C PRO A 151 -14.45 -3.03 3.34
N PHE A 152 -14.56 -4.10 4.14
CA PHE A 152 -13.95 -4.14 5.47
C PHE A 152 -12.42 -3.95 5.42
N ALA A 153 -11.73 -4.59 4.47
CA ALA A 153 -10.29 -4.48 4.31
C ALA A 153 -9.87 -3.07 3.85
N ILE A 154 -10.71 -2.38 3.08
CA ILE A 154 -10.49 -1.00 2.67
C ILE A 154 -10.45 -0.08 3.90
N ASN A 155 -11.36 -0.26 4.86
CA ASN A 155 -11.35 0.51 6.11
C ASN A 155 -10.08 0.26 6.94
N VAL A 156 -9.65 -0.99 7.04
CA VAL A 156 -8.39 -1.33 7.72
C VAL A 156 -7.20 -0.70 7.01
N LEU A 157 -7.14 -0.81 5.68
CA LEU A 157 -6.11 -0.19 4.83
C LEU A 157 -6.06 1.32 5.04
N ALA A 158 -7.19 2.02 5.07
CA ALA A 158 -7.25 3.45 5.33
C ALA A 158 -6.66 3.82 6.71
N GLY A 159 -6.92 3.00 7.73
CA GLY A 159 -6.29 3.15 9.04
C GLY A 159 -4.77 2.99 9.00
N LEU A 160 -4.25 2.02 8.22
CA LEU A 160 -2.81 1.83 8.02
C LEU A 160 -2.18 3.02 7.28
N ILE A 161 -2.83 3.54 6.25
CA ILE A 161 -2.39 4.70 5.49
C ILE A 161 -2.25 5.91 6.40
N ARG A 162 -3.26 6.23 7.22
CA ARG A 162 -3.19 7.31 8.22
C ARG A 162 -2.06 7.13 9.23
N LYS A 163 -1.84 5.89 9.70
CA LYS A 163 -0.75 5.62 10.63
C LYS A 163 0.62 5.79 9.98
N ALA A 164 0.76 5.41 8.71
CA ALA A 164 1.99 5.59 7.94
C ALA A 164 2.24 7.06 7.60
N SER A 165 1.19 7.84 7.31
CA SER A 165 1.30 9.26 6.94
C SER A 165 1.88 10.15 8.04
N ALA A 166 1.79 9.72 9.30
CA ALA A 166 2.45 10.40 10.42
C ALA A 166 3.99 10.33 10.38
N ARG A 167 4.57 9.45 9.55
CA ARG A 167 6.02 9.19 9.47
C ARG A 167 6.59 9.31 8.05
N SER A 168 5.75 9.25 7.03
CA SER A 168 6.10 9.28 5.61
C SER A 168 5.08 10.11 4.85
N GLN A 169 5.46 10.74 3.74
CA GLN A 169 4.45 11.22 2.79
C GLN A 169 3.84 10.00 2.10
N VAL A 170 2.50 9.93 2.01
CA VAL A 170 1.79 8.85 1.33
C VAL A 170 0.87 9.47 0.27
N ILE A 171 1.09 9.15 -0.99
CA ILE A 171 0.31 9.63 -2.14
C ILE A 171 -0.40 8.43 -2.73
N ILE A 172 -1.72 8.52 -2.87
CA ILE A 172 -2.55 7.43 -3.36
C ILE A 172 -3.41 7.93 -4.51
N SER A 173 -3.40 7.19 -5.61
CA SER A 173 -4.45 7.27 -6.63
C SER A 173 -5.50 6.21 -6.34
N THR A 174 -6.77 6.60 -6.40
CA THR A 174 -7.89 5.71 -6.10
C THR A 174 -9.09 6.13 -6.94
N GLN A 175 -9.90 5.13 -7.32
CA GLN A 175 -11.22 5.33 -7.89
C GLN A 175 -12.32 4.80 -6.96
N SER A 176 -11.98 4.51 -5.71
CA SER A 176 -12.86 3.84 -4.76
C SER A 176 -13.55 4.82 -3.84
N VAL A 177 -14.86 4.93 -4.04
CA VAL A 177 -15.77 5.64 -3.14
C VAL A 177 -15.59 5.18 -1.68
N PRO A 178 -15.57 3.87 -1.35
CA PRO A 178 -15.29 3.42 0.00
C PRO A 178 -13.96 3.91 0.58
N LEU A 179 -12.90 3.97 -0.22
CA LEU A 179 -11.60 4.46 0.26
C LEU A 179 -11.65 5.97 0.49
N VAL A 180 -12.19 6.75 -0.46
CA VAL A 180 -12.35 8.21 -0.34
C VAL A 180 -13.19 8.58 0.89
N SER A 181 -14.28 7.85 1.17
CA SER A 181 -15.13 8.07 2.35
C SER A 181 -14.41 7.89 3.69
N ASN A 182 -13.21 7.29 3.69
CA ASN A 182 -12.42 7.20 4.90
C ASN A 182 -11.63 8.48 5.19
N PHE A 183 -11.41 9.42 4.27
CA PHE A 183 -10.48 10.55 4.44
C PHE A 183 -11.17 11.90 4.63
N GLU A 184 -10.41 12.92 5.03
CA GLU A 184 -10.90 14.29 5.23
C GLU A 184 -10.72 15.15 3.98
N VAL A 185 -11.39 16.31 3.95
CA VAL A 185 -11.36 17.23 2.80
C VAL A 185 -9.92 17.63 2.44
N ALA A 186 -9.08 17.86 3.46
CA ALA A 186 -7.68 18.26 3.28
C ALA A 186 -6.78 17.14 2.72
N ASP A 187 -7.24 15.88 2.76
CA ASP A 187 -6.50 14.73 2.25
C ASP A 187 -6.77 14.47 0.76
N ILE A 188 -7.77 15.11 0.16
CA ILE A 188 -8.26 14.79 -1.19
C ILE A 188 -7.87 15.88 -2.19
N ILE A 189 -7.26 15.42 -3.28
CA ILE A 189 -7.00 16.21 -4.48
C ILE A 189 -7.78 15.55 -5.63
N THR A 190 -8.65 16.32 -6.27
CA THR A 190 -9.39 15.86 -7.45
C THR A 190 -8.60 16.18 -8.71
N VAL A 191 -8.72 15.31 -9.71
CA VAL A 191 -8.02 15.45 -11.00
C VAL A 191 -9.04 15.37 -12.12
N ASP A 192 -9.17 16.45 -12.89
CA ASP A 192 -10.04 16.51 -14.07
C ASP A 192 -9.22 16.64 -15.35
N ARG A 193 -9.83 16.33 -16.49
CA ARG A 193 -9.24 16.60 -17.81
C ARG A 193 -9.91 17.81 -18.45
N LYS A 194 -9.18 18.93 -18.56
CA LYS A 194 -9.65 20.16 -19.24
C LYS A 194 -8.67 20.54 -20.33
N ASP A 195 -9.17 20.83 -21.54
CA ASP A 195 -8.35 21.24 -22.69
C ASP A 195 -7.14 20.30 -22.97
N ASN A 196 -7.37 18.98 -22.88
CA ASN A 196 -6.33 17.94 -23.02
C ASN A 196 -5.21 17.98 -21.96
N GLN A 197 -5.44 18.61 -20.81
CA GLN A 197 -4.50 18.68 -19.69
C GLN A 197 -5.14 18.17 -18.39
N SER A 198 -4.31 17.63 -17.50
CA SER A 198 -4.72 17.28 -16.14
C SER A 198 -4.76 18.53 -15.27
N VAL A 199 -5.90 18.79 -14.63
CA VAL A 199 -6.11 19.90 -13.70
C VAL A 199 -6.34 19.33 -12.32
N PHE A 200 -5.46 19.68 -11.38
CA PHE A 200 -5.51 19.23 -10.00
C PHE A 200 -6.17 20.31 -9.14
N ASN A 201 -7.18 19.93 -8.36
CA ASN A 201 -7.90 20.84 -7.48
C ASN A 201 -7.93 20.28 -6.06
N ASN A 202 -7.50 21.09 -5.09
CA ASN A 202 -7.78 20.82 -3.68
C ASN A 202 -9.27 21.05 -3.42
N LEU A 203 -9.81 20.32 -2.46
CA LEU A 203 -11.16 20.58 -1.98
C LEU A 203 -11.18 21.72 -0.96
N ASP A 204 -12.21 22.56 -1.01
CA ASP A 204 -12.40 23.64 -0.05
C ASP A 204 -13.32 23.18 1.10
N THR A 205 -12.78 23.15 2.31
CA THR A 205 -13.53 22.75 3.51
C THR A 205 -14.68 23.71 3.81
N THR A 206 -14.54 25.00 3.49
CA THR A 206 -15.58 26.00 3.73
C THR A 206 -16.75 25.86 2.76
N GLU A 207 -16.50 25.50 1.51
CA GLU A 207 -17.56 25.23 0.53
C GLU A 207 -18.32 23.92 0.83
N LEU A 208 -17.62 22.94 1.40
CA LEU A 208 -18.16 21.62 1.70
C LEU A 208 -18.72 21.47 3.12
N SER A 209 -18.61 22.48 3.99
CA SER A 209 -18.89 22.36 5.43
C SER A 209 -20.30 21.84 5.72
N HIS A 210 -21.32 22.34 5.00
CA HIS A 210 -22.70 21.89 5.17
C HIS A 210 -22.96 20.47 4.62
N TRP A 211 -22.15 20.03 3.66
CA TRP A 211 -22.33 18.74 3.01
C TRP A 211 -21.70 17.61 3.82
N ILE A 212 -20.53 17.86 4.43
CA ILE A 212 -19.79 16.86 5.22
C ILE A 212 -20.43 16.58 6.59
N GLU A 213 -21.44 17.36 7.00
CA GLU A 213 -22.27 17.06 8.18
C GLU A 213 -23.17 15.85 7.96
N ASP A 214 -23.72 15.70 6.75
CA ASP A 214 -24.73 14.70 6.42
C ASP A 214 -24.21 13.57 5.51
N PHE A 215 -23.09 13.77 4.82
CA PHE A 215 -22.57 12.84 3.81
C PHE A 215 -21.07 12.62 3.94
N SER A 216 -20.61 11.42 3.62
CA SER A 216 -19.19 11.12 3.44
C SER A 216 -18.66 11.71 2.12
N LEU A 217 -17.34 11.93 2.03
CA LEU A 217 -16.73 12.46 0.81
C LEU A 217 -16.96 11.57 -0.42
N GLY A 218 -17.00 10.25 -0.23
CA GLY A 218 -17.34 9.32 -1.32
C GLY A 218 -18.77 9.52 -1.82
N GLU A 219 -19.74 9.76 -0.94
CA GLU A 219 -21.12 10.06 -1.36
C GLU A 219 -21.23 11.41 -2.08
N LEU A 220 -20.49 12.41 -1.62
CA LEU A 220 -20.40 13.72 -2.30
C LEU A 220 -19.76 13.58 -3.68
N TRP A 221 -18.78 12.70 -3.82
CA TRP A 221 -18.19 12.34 -5.09
C TRP A 221 -19.22 11.61 -5.98
N GLU A 222 -19.92 10.58 -5.52
CA GLU A 222 -20.98 9.91 -6.30
C GLU A 222 -22.12 10.85 -6.74
N LYS A 223 -22.45 11.84 -5.90
CA LYS A 223 -23.48 12.86 -6.19
C LYS A 223 -22.98 13.97 -7.12
N SER A 224 -21.73 13.91 -7.60
CA SER A 224 -21.10 14.96 -8.42
C SER A 224 -21.07 16.34 -7.74
N ILE A 225 -21.05 16.37 -6.41
CA ILE A 225 -20.83 17.59 -5.62
C ILE A 225 -19.32 17.92 -5.60
N ILE A 226 -18.49 16.88 -5.66
CA ILE A 226 -17.03 16.97 -5.77
C ILE A 226 -16.58 16.55 -7.20
N ASN A 227 -15.58 17.26 -7.74
CA ASN A 227 -14.97 17.01 -9.06
C ASN A 227 -14.18 15.68 -9.13
N GLY A 228 -13.57 15.35 -10.27
CA GLY A 228 -12.78 14.13 -10.46
C GLY A 228 -13.62 12.92 -10.88
N GLN A 229 -14.71 13.13 -11.63
CA GLN A 229 -15.55 12.05 -12.15
C GLN A 229 -14.86 11.30 -13.30
N PRO A 230 -15.04 9.98 -13.43
CA PRO A 230 -14.77 9.27 -14.68
C PRO A 230 -15.75 9.78 -15.77
N TYR A 231 -15.22 10.23 -16.90
CA TYR A 231 -16.01 10.65 -18.06
C TYR A 231 -16.69 9.46 -18.76
#